data_AF-A0A2S5VZ50-F1
#
_entry.id   AF-A0A2S5VZ50-F1
#
_cell.length_a   1.000
_cell.length_b   1.000
_cell.length_c   1.000
_cell.angle_alpha   90.00
_cell.angle_beta   90.00
_cell.angle_gamma   90.00
#
_symmetry.space_group_name_H-M   'P 1'
#
loop_
_entity.id
_entity.type
_entity.pdbx_description
1 polymer ?
#
loop_
_entity_poly.entity_id
_entity_poly.type
_entity_poly.pdbx_seq_one_letter_code
_entity_poly.pdbx_strand_id
1 'polypeptide(L)'
;MTQNAPPARVRQPASPRRVVVAAVLDLVFVLLFVLIGRGNHGEGFSLTGTLETWWPFLIGLAVGWLATRAWRYPLALVLPGIPVWLFTVAVGMLFRVLSGQGVAVSFVIVAIIVLGVFLLGWRAVAGVVVRRRERSGGGRGGAGGRGGAAGGSAKGWDPASGAGPHGAPTVRH
;
A
#
# COMPACT_ATOMS: atom_id res chain seq x y z
N MET A 1 18.52 -33.81 -6.89
CA MET A 1 17.31 -33.02 -6.57
C MET A 1 17.76 -31.66 -6.05
N THR A 2 17.89 -30.66 -6.92
CA THR A 2 18.24 -29.29 -6.52
C THR A 2 16.95 -28.55 -6.14
N GLN A 3 16.82 -28.11 -4.89
CA GLN A 3 15.69 -27.28 -4.47
C GLN A 3 15.84 -25.91 -5.13
N ASN A 4 14.88 -25.51 -5.96
CA ASN A 4 14.79 -24.14 -6.43
C ASN A 4 14.44 -23.24 -5.25
N ALA A 5 15.40 -22.50 -4.72
CA ALA A 5 15.13 -21.45 -3.76
C ALA A 5 14.20 -20.40 -4.42
N PRO A 6 13.10 -19.97 -3.77
CA PRO A 6 12.23 -18.98 -4.36
C PRO A 6 13.01 -17.67 -4.60
N PRO A 7 12.88 -17.05 -5.79
CA PRO A 7 13.60 -15.82 -6.09
C PRO A 7 13.26 -14.78 -5.02
N ALA A 8 14.29 -14.20 -4.39
CA ALA A 8 14.13 -13.09 -3.46
C ALA A 8 13.27 -12.03 -4.14
N ARG A 9 12.04 -11.81 -3.65
CA ARG A 9 11.11 -10.83 -4.23
C ARG A 9 11.82 -9.47 -4.18
N VAL A 10 12.34 -9.03 -5.32
CA VAL A 10 12.83 -7.67 -5.51
C VAL A 10 11.66 -6.77 -5.18
N ARG A 11 11.75 -6.01 -4.07
CA ARG A 11 10.69 -5.07 -3.68
C ARG A 11 10.55 -4.06 -4.80
N GLN A 12 9.50 -4.21 -5.60
CA GLN A 12 9.18 -3.30 -6.69
C GLN A 12 9.05 -1.87 -6.12
N PRO A 13 9.75 -0.87 -6.68
CA PRO A 13 9.60 0.52 -6.26
C PRO A 13 8.14 0.96 -6.42
N ALA A 14 7.67 1.79 -5.49
CA ALA A 14 6.31 2.31 -5.55
C ALA A 14 6.08 3.08 -6.85
N SER A 15 4.93 2.90 -7.50
CA SER A 15 4.66 3.61 -8.76
C SER A 15 4.55 5.12 -8.51
N PRO A 16 5.17 5.98 -9.35
CA PRO A 16 5.18 7.44 -9.17
C PRO A 16 3.77 8.03 -9.01
N ARG A 17 2.80 7.49 -9.76
CA ARG A 17 1.40 7.89 -9.67
C ARG A 17 0.80 7.70 -8.27
N ARG A 18 1.15 6.62 -7.55
CA ARG A 18 0.65 6.38 -6.18
C ARG A 18 1.25 7.37 -5.18
N VAL A 19 2.51 7.75 -5.40
CA VAL A 19 3.19 8.76 -4.58
C VAL A 19 2.52 10.12 -4.75
N VAL A 20 2.26 10.55 -6.00
CA VAL A 20 1.59 11.82 -6.28
C VAL A 20 0.18 11.85 -5.69
N VAL A 21 -0.62 10.80 -5.88
CA VAL A 21 -1.99 10.73 -5.32
C VAL A 21 -1.97 10.81 -3.80
N ALA A 22 -1.03 10.12 -3.14
CA ALA A 22 -0.89 10.18 -1.68
C ALA A 22 -0.53 11.59 -1.19
N ALA A 23 0.43 12.25 -1.84
CA ALA A 23 0.85 13.60 -1.48
C ALA A 23 -0.28 14.61 -1.65
N VAL A 24 -1.03 14.52 -2.77
CA VAL A 24 -2.18 15.40 -3.03
C VAL A 24 -3.27 15.18 -2.00
N LEU A 25 -3.60 13.94 -1.66
CA LEU A 25 -4.61 13.65 -0.64
C LEU A 25 -4.20 14.20 0.73
N ASP A 26 -2.95 13.98 1.16
CA ASP A 26 -2.45 14.52 2.42
C ASP A 26 -2.54 16.05 2.44
N LEU A 27 -2.15 16.71 1.34
CA LEU A 27 -2.22 18.17 1.20
C LEU A 27 -3.65 18.69 1.32
N VAL A 28 -4.60 18.05 0.62
CA VAL A 28 -6.02 18.40 0.65
C VAL A 28 -6.59 18.20 2.04
N PHE A 29 -6.26 17.11 2.73
CA PHE A 29 -6.74 16.87 4.08
C PHE A 29 -6.21 17.87 5.10
N VAL A 30 -4.94 18.25 5.01
CA VAL A 30 -4.37 19.30 5.86
C VAL A 30 -5.05 20.64 5.60
N LEU A 31 -5.34 20.97 4.33
CA LEU A 31 -6.10 22.17 3.98
C LEU A 31 -7.53 22.13 4.55
N LEU A 32 -8.23 21.00 4.41
CA LEU A 32 -9.59 20.82 4.96
C LEU A 32 -9.60 20.99 6.48
N PHE A 33 -8.61 20.43 7.19
CA PHE A 33 -8.46 20.65 8.64
C PHE A 33 -8.39 22.14 8.99
N VAL A 34 -7.59 22.92 8.26
CA VAL A 34 -7.48 24.38 8.49
C VAL A 34 -8.79 25.10 8.20
N LEU A 35 -9.43 24.81 7.07
CA LEU A 35 -10.69 25.46 6.68
C LEU A 35 -11.80 25.16 7.69
N ILE A 36 -11.95 23.90 8.09
CA ILE A 36 -12.93 23.49 9.11
C ILE A 36 -12.61 24.15 10.46
N GLY A 37 -11.33 24.16 10.86
CA GLY A 37 -10.89 24.78 12.11
C GLY A 37 -11.22 26.27 12.17
N ARG A 38 -10.84 27.02 11.12
CA ARG A 38 -11.11 28.46 11.01
C ARG A 38 -12.60 28.78 10.97
N GLY A 39 -13.36 28.05 10.13
CA GLY A 39 -14.81 28.20 10.04
C GLY A 39 -15.53 27.97 11.37
N ASN A 40 -15.09 26.96 12.15
CA ASN A 40 -15.67 26.67 13.46
C ASN A 40 -15.34 27.71 14.54
N HIS A 41 -14.25 28.47 14.37
CA HIS A 41 -13.86 29.54 15.31
C HIS A 41 -14.40 30.92 14.89
N GLY A 42 -15.22 31.00 13.83
CA GLY A 42 -15.70 32.27 13.28
C GLY A 42 -14.60 33.11 12.63
N GLU A 43 -13.41 32.54 12.43
CA GLU A 43 -12.32 33.18 11.71
C GLU A 43 -12.66 33.12 10.21
N GLY A 44 -12.99 34.26 9.60
CA GLY A 44 -13.39 34.31 8.19
C GLY A 44 -12.42 33.61 7.22
N PHE A 45 -12.93 33.18 6.07
CA PHE A 45 -12.20 32.45 5.02
C PHE A 45 -11.28 33.34 4.18
N SER A 46 -10.52 34.24 4.81
CA SER A 46 -9.51 35.02 4.10
C SER A 46 -8.37 34.13 3.62
N LEU A 47 -7.84 34.42 2.43
CA LEU A 47 -6.71 33.67 1.87
C LEU A 47 -5.49 33.77 2.78
N THR A 48 -5.16 34.98 3.25
CA THR A 48 -4.01 35.25 4.12
C THR A 48 -4.13 34.49 5.45
N GLY A 49 -5.28 34.57 6.13
CA GLY A 49 -5.48 33.87 7.40
C GLY A 49 -5.48 32.34 7.25
N THR A 50 -5.98 31.85 6.11
CA THR A 50 -5.88 30.41 5.79
C THR A 50 -4.42 30.00 5.60
N LEU A 51 -3.64 30.75 4.82
CA LEU A 51 -2.23 30.47 4.59
C LEU A 51 -1.42 30.53 5.89
N GLU A 52 -1.65 31.55 6.72
CA GLU A 52 -1.01 31.72 8.04
C GLU A 52 -1.26 30.54 8.99
N THR A 53 -2.46 29.95 8.96
CA THR A 53 -2.75 28.76 9.76
C THR A 53 -2.25 27.48 9.09
N TRP A 54 -2.14 27.44 7.76
CA TRP A 54 -1.82 26.23 6.99
C TRP A 54 -0.33 25.93 6.85
N TRP A 55 0.50 26.96 6.64
CA TRP A 55 1.94 26.77 6.39
C TRP A 55 2.70 25.99 7.49
N PRO A 56 2.39 26.11 8.81
CA PRO A 56 3.09 25.34 9.84
C PRO A 56 2.85 23.83 9.67
N PHE A 57 1.61 23.45 9.35
CA PHE A 57 1.23 22.05 9.15
C PHE A 57 1.78 21.50 7.83
N LEU A 58 1.92 22.34 6.80
CA LEU A 58 2.59 21.95 5.57
C LEU A 58 4.05 21.59 5.78
N ILE A 59 4.78 22.39 6.58
CA ILE A 59 6.16 22.07 6.92
C ILE A 59 6.21 20.75 7.67
N GLY A 60 5.31 20.54 8.64
CA GLY A 60 5.22 19.27 9.35
C GLY A 60 4.92 18.07 8.45
N LEU A 61 4.01 18.24 7.48
CA LEU A 61 3.69 17.22 6.49
C LEU A 61 4.92 16.89 5.62
N ALA A 62 5.63 17.91 5.13
CA ALA A 62 6.82 17.76 4.32
C ALA A 62 7.94 17.05 5.10
N VAL A 63 8.22 17.48 6.34
CA VAL A 63 9.20 16.84 7.22
C VAL A 63 8.83 15.40 7.52
N GLY A 64 7.55 15.12 7.79
CA GLY A 64 7.06 13.76 8.01
C GLY A 64 7.26 12.87 6.78
N TRP A 65 6.96 13.38 5.59
CA TRP A 65 7.20 12.67 4.32
C TRP A 65 8.68 12.38 4.08
N LEU A 66 9.54 13.37 4.36
CA LEU A 66 11.00 13.25 4.25
C LEU A 66 11.58 12.22 5.21
N ALA A 67 11.24 12.34 6.50
CA ALA A 67 11.74 11.47 7.57
C ALA A 67 11.32 10.01 7.37
N THR A 68 10.09 9.78 6.91
CA THR A 68 9.58 8.42 6.69
C THR A 68 9.94 7.84 5.33
N ARG A 69 10.52 8.65 4.43
CA ARG A 69 10.69 8.31 3.01
C ARG A 69 9.38 7.73 2.45
N ALA A 70 8.27 8.44 2.67
CA ALA A 70 6.91 7.96 2.35
C ALA A 70 6.77 7.51 0.88
N TRP A 71 7.59 8.04 -0.02
CA TRP A 71 7.73 7.61 -1.42
C TRP A 71 8.15 6.15 -1.62
N ARG A 72 8.78 5.49 -0.62
CA ARG A 72 9.19 4.09 -0.69
C ARG A 72 8.02 3.13 -0.43
N TYR A 73 7.01 3.52 0.35
CA TYR A 73 5.85 2.70 0.72
C TYR A 73 4.56 3.55 0.91
N PRO A 74 4.04 4.21 -0.13
CA PRO A 74 3.00 5.25 0.01
C PRO A 74 1.65 4.75 0.57
N LEU A 75 1.40 3.43 0.55
CA LEU A 75 0.15 2.81 1.00
C LEU A 75 0.30 2.01 2.31
N ALA A 76 1.49 1.96 2.91
CA ALA A 76 1.67 1.24 4.16
C ALA A 76 1.09 2.07 5.33
N LEU A 77 0.30 1.42 6.20
CA LEU A 77 -0.38 2.10 7.31
C LEU A 77 0.56 2.39 8.48
N VAL A 78 1.38 1.40 8.84
CA VAL A 78 2.15 1.41 10.08
C VAL A 78 3.51 2.10 9.92
N LEU A 79 4.18 1.92 8.77
CA LEU A 79 5.57 2.39 8.59
C LEU A 79 5.69 3.89 8.26
N PRO A 80 4.88 4.49 7.37
CA PRO A 80 4.90 5.93 7.12
C PRO A 80 3.73 6.71 7.75
N GLY A 81 2.56 6.11 7.95
CA GLY A 81 1.36 6.85 8.40
C GLY A 81 1.51 7.47 9.79
N ILE A 82 1.90 6.65 10.78
CA ILE A 82 2.03 7.12 12.17
C ILE A 82 3.13 8.18 12.32
N PRO A 83 4.35 8.00 11.79
CA PRO A 83 5.36 9.03 11.97
C PRO A 83 5.06 10.29 11.15
N VAL A 84 4.47 10.20 9.95
CA VAL A 84 4.00 11.40 9.20
C VAL A 84 3.01 12.19 10.03
N TRP A 85 2.03 11.52 10.64
CA TRP A 85 1.05 12.16 11.51
C TRP A 85 1.71 12.84 12.72
N LEU A 86 2.59 12.13 13.43
CA LEU A 86 3.31 12.69 14.59
C LEU A 86 4.16 13.90 14.21
N PHE A 87 4.92 13.82 13.10
CA PHE A 87 5.70 14.96 12.62
C PHE A 87 4.81 16.14 12.20
N THR A 88 3.68 15.86 11.54
CA THR A 88 2.75 16.93 11.11
C THR A 88 2.20 17.70 12.31
N VAL A 89 1.79 16.98 13.37
CA VAL A 89 1.31 17.61 14.60
C VAL A 89 2.45 18.33 15.33
N ALA A 90 3.57 17.64 15.60
CA ALA A 90 4.65 18.18 16.42
C ALA A 90 5.29 19.42 15.79
N VAL A 91 5.62 19.35 14.50
CA VAL A 91 6.23 20.46 13.77
C VAL A 91 5.21 21.58 13.55
N GLY A 92 3.95 21.25 13.22
CA GLY A 92 2.89 22.25 13.07
C GLY A 92 2.67 23.06 14.34
N MET A 93 2.64 22.42 15.50
CA MET A 93 2.53 23.10 16.79
C MET A 93 3.77 23.92 17.12
N LEU A 94 4.97 23.37 16.85
CA LEU A 94 6.22 24.09 17.09
C LEU A 94 6.27 25.40 16.28
N PHE A 95 5.99 25.35 14.98
CA PHE A 95 6.00 26.55 14.14
C PHE A 95 4.91 27.55 14.53
N ARG A 96 3.73 27.10 14.97
CA ARG A 96 2.71 28.01 15.52
C ARG A 96 3.18 28.76 16.75
N VAL A 97 3.86 28.08 17.67
CA VAL A 97 4.45 28.71 18.88
C VAL A 97 5.51 29.73 18.46
N LEU A 98 6.42 29.34 17.58
CA LEU A 98 7.49 30.22 17.10
C LEU A 98 6.97 31.45 16.35
N SER A 99 5.81 31.33 15.71
CA SER A 99 5.16 32.42 14.96
C SER A 99 4.24 33.29 15.83
N GLY A 100 4.17 33.04 17.13
CA GLY A 100 3.35 33.82 18.07
C GLY A 100 1.84 33.63 17.93
N GLN A 101 1.37 32.60 17.21
CA GLN A 101 -0.05 32.41 16.89
C GLN A 101 -0.87 31.80 18.04
N GLY A 102 -0.24 31.50 19.18
CA GLY A 102 -0.88 30.83 20.31
C GLY A 102 -1.23 29.36 20.04
N VAL A 103 -1.19 28.55 21.10
CA VAL A 103 -1.58 27.13 21.06
C VAL A 103 -2.47 26.83 22.25
N ALA A 104 -3.78 26.75 22.01
CA ALA A 104 -4.73 26.27 23.00
C ALA A 104 -4.66 24.75 23.12
N VAL A 105 -4.82 24.21 24.33
CA VAL A 105 -4.84 22.75 24.56
C VAL A 105 -5.93 22.07 23.73
N SER A 106 -7.10 22.70 23.60
CA SER A 106 -8.20 22.22 22.75
C SER A 106 -7.79 22.11 21.28
N PHE A 107 -7.05 23.08 20.76
CA PHE A 107 -6.53 23.07 19.39
C PHE A 107 -5.56 21.91 19.16
N VAL A 108 -4.69 21.61 20.13
CA VAL A 108 -3.77 20.46 20.07
C VAL A 108 -4.55 19.15 19.98
N ILE A 109 -5.54 18.96 20.85
CA ILE A 109 -6.37 17.74 20.87
C ILE A 109 -7.11 17.57 19.55
N VAL A 110 -7.77 18.61 19.05
CA VAL A 110 -8.49 18.57 17.77
C VAL A 110 -7.54 18.29 16.61
N ALA A 111 -6.38 18.94 16.56
CA ALA A 111 -5.37 18.71 15.53
C ALA A 111 -4.88 17.26 15.52
N ILE A 112 -4.55 16.70 16.69
CA ILE A 112 -4.14 15.30 16.85
C ILE A 112 -5.21 14.36 16.29
N ILE A 113 -6.47 14.55 16.69
CA ILE A 113 -7.58 13.67 16.29
C ILE A 113 -7.89 13.82 14.80
N VAL A 114 -8.12 15.03 14.32
CA VAL A 114 -8.55 15.27 12.93
C VAL A 114 -7.45 14.91 11.94
N LEU A 115 -6.20 15.32 12.18
CA LEU A 115 -5.08 14.92 11.31
C LEU A 115 -4.82 13.42 11.40
N GLY A 116 -5.05 12.80 12.56
CA GLY A 116 -4.94 11.35 12.73
C GLY A 116 -5.98 10.64 11.86
N VAL A 117 -7.25 11.02 11.98
CA VAL A 117 -8.34 10.45 11.18
C VAL A 117 -8.11 10.67 9.70
N PHE A 118 -7.72 11.87 9.29
CA PHE A 118 -7.49 12.16 7.88
C PHE A 118 -6.30 11.37 7.34
N LEU A 119 -5.08 11.59 7.88
CA LEU A 119 -3.85 11.03 7.33
C LEU A 119 -3.75 9.50 7.48
N LEU A 120 -4.27 8.94 8.57
CA LEU A 120 -4.25 7.49 8.82
C LEU A 120 -5.49 6.80 8.21
N GLY A 121 -6.66 7.43 8.28
CA GLY A 121 -7.93 6.84 7.85
C GLY A 121 -7.97 6.56 6.35
N TRP A 122 -7.53 7.51 5.51
CA TRP A 122 -7.52 7.27 4.06
C TRP A 122 -6.52 6.16 3.67
N ARG A 123 -5.37 6.10 4.35
CA ARG A 123 -4.38 5.03 4.14
C ARG A 123 -4.93 3.67 4.58
N ALA A 124 -5.79 3.62 5.62
CA ALA A 124 -6.43 2.39 6.09
C ALA A 124 -7.41 1.87 5.04
N VAL A 125 -8.24 2.76 4.51
CA VAL A 125 -9.17 2.46 3.42
C VAL A 125 -8.41 1.97 2.18
N ALA A 126 -7.34 2.66 1.77
CA ALA A 126 -6.54 2.26 0.62
C ALA A 126 -5.91 0.86 0.81
N GLY A 127 -5.38 0.56 1.99
CA GLY A 127 -4.85 -0.76 2.34
C GLY A 127 -5.90 -1.87 2.26
N VAL A 128 -7.13 -1.61 2.72
CA VAL A 128 -8.24 -2.56 2.63
C VAL A 128 -8.68 -2.77 1.19
N VAL A 129 -8.80 -1.71 0.40
CA VAL A 129 -9.24 -1.78 -1.01
C VAL A 129 -8.25 -2.58 -1.86
N VAL A 130 -6.93 -2.38 -1.69
CA VAL A 130 -5.90 -3.14 -2.42
C VAL A 130 -5.99 -4.64 -2.08
N ARG A 131 -6.09 -4.98 -0.78
CA ARG A 131 -6.24 -6.38 -0.33
C ARG A 131 -7.50 -7.06 -0.88
N ARG A 132 -8.60 -6.31 -1.01
CA ARG A 132 -9.85 -6.84 -1.59
C ARG A 132 -9.71 -7.13 -3.08
N ARG A 133 -9.05 -6.26 -3.84
CA ARG A 133 -8.81 -6.46 -5.29
C ARG A 133 -7.91 -7.67 -5.58
N GLU A 134 -6.89 -7.91 -4.75
CA GLU A 134 -6.03 -9.10 -4.85
C GLU A 134 -6.83 -10.39 -4.61
N ARG A 135 -7.77 -10.39 -3.66
CA ARG A 135 -8.64 -11.54 -3.38
C ARG A 135 -9.66 -11.79 -4.50
N SER A 136 -10.25 -10.73 -5.07
CA SER A 136 -11.23 -10.85 -6.17
C SER A 136 -10.59 -11.23 -7.51
N GLY A 137 -9.33 -10.87 -7.75
CA GLY A 137 -8.57 -11.26 -8.95
C GLY A 137 -8.10 -12.72 -8.94
N GLY A 138 -7.89 -13.31 -7.76
CA GLY A 138 -7.47 -14.71 -7.61
C GLY A 138 -8.58 -15.76 -7.83
N GLY A 139 -9.86 -15.35 -7.89
CA GLY A 139 -11.00 -16.25 -8.01
C GLY A 139 -11.38 -16.67 -9.43
N ARG A 140 -10.77 -16.11 -10.48
CA ARG A 140 -11.14 -16.37 -11.89
C ARG A 140 -10.22 -17.36 -12.63
N GLY A 141 -9.21 -17.92 -11.99
CA GLY A 141 -8.21 -18.80 -12.65
C GLY A 141 -8.18 -20.27 -12.22
N GLY A 142 -9.05 -20.71 -11.30
CA GLY A 142 -8.91 -22.02 -10.63
C GLY A 142 -10.02 -23.04 -10.87
N ALA A 143 -11.03 -22.74 -11.68
CA ALA A 143 -12.17 -23.64 -11.91
C ALA A 143 -12.21 -24.08 -13.39
N GLY A 144 -11.27 -24.93 -13.78
CA GLY A 144 -11.19 -25.44 -15.14
C GLY A 144 -10.17 -26.56 -15.26
N GLY A 145 -10.42 -27.70 -14.62
CA GLY A 145 -9.60 -28.88 -14.83
C GLY A 145 -9.55 -29.82 -13.64
N ARG A 146 -10.68 -30.48 -13.34
CA ARG A 146 -10.76 -31.78 -12.66
C ARG A 146 -12.23 -32.14 -12.48
N GLY A 147 -12.78 -32.86 -13.46
CA GLY A 147 -14.16 -33.33 -13.43
C GLY A 147 -14.48 -34.13 -14.69
N GLY A 148 -14.00 -35.36 -14.75
CA GLY A 148 -14.24 -36.30 -15.85
C GLY A 148 -13.78 -37.68 -15.45
N ALA A 149 -14.47 -38.26 -14.46
CA ALA A 149 -14.32 -39.66 -14.08
C ALA A 149 -15.12 -40.56 -15.03
N ALA A 150 -14.54 -41.73 -15.31
CA ALA A 150 -15.19 -43.01 -15.60
C ALA A 150 -15.97 -43.20 -16.92
N GLY A 151 -15.54 -44.19 -17.71
CA GLY A 151 -16.37 -44.89 -18.69
C GLY A 151 -15.60 -45.60 -19.80
N GLY A 152 -15.32 -46.90 -19.66
CA GLY A 152 -14.76 -47.77 -20.71
C GLY A 152 -13.87 -48.86 -20.11
N SER A 153 -14.43 -49.90 -19.50
CA SER A 153 -14.91 -51.14 -20.14
C SER A 153 -13.84 -51.87 -20.95
N ALA A 154 -13.54 -53.09 -20.52
CA ALA A 154 -12.48 -53.97 -20.97
C ALA A 154 -12.60 -54.40 -22.44
N LYS A 155 -11.43 -54.58 -23.10
CA LYS A 155 -11.28 -55.58 -24.15
C LYS A 155 -9.83 -56.09 -24.15
N GLY A 156 -9.68 -57.39 -23.93
CA GLY A 156 -8.41 -58.08 -23.78
C GLY A 156 -7.62 -58.25 -25.08
N TRP A 157 -6.33 -58.53 -24.91
CA TRP A 157 -5.46 -59.22 -25.85
C TRP A 157 -4.15 -59.66 -25.16
N ASP A 158 -3.60 -60.80 -25.60
CA ASP A 158 -2.86 -61.82 -24.85
C ASP A 158 -1.34 -61.63 -24.66
N PRO A 159 -0.76 -62.22 -23.58
CA PRO A 159 0.67 -62.32 -23.34
C PRO A 159 1.26 -63.55 -24.05
N ALA A 160 1.37 -63.49 -25.38
CA ALA A 160 2.09 -64.50 -26.15
C ALA A 160 2.71 -63.91 -27.43
N SER A 161 3.80 -63.15 -27.27
CA SER A 161 4.81 -62.99 -28.33
C SER A 161 6.14 -63.47 -27.78
N GLY A 162 6.29 -64.80 -27.83
CA GLY A 162 7.52 -65.48 -27.49
C GLY A 162 8.65 -65.14 -28.45
N ALA A 163 9.84 -65.04 -27.86
CA ALA A 163 11.12 -65.61 -28.29
C ALA A 163 11.38 -65.82 -29.79
N GLY A 164 12.44 -65.16 -30.27
CA GLY A 164 13.28 -65.64 -31.36
C GLY A 164 14.74 -65.19 -31.13
N PRO A 165 15.69 -66.10 -30.90
CA PRO A 165 17.13 -65.78 -30.90
C PRO A 165 17.71 -65.89 -32.33
N HIS A 166 18.85 -65.23 -32.59
CA HIS A 166 19.98 -65.65 -33.44
C HIS A 166 20.65 -64.54 -34.29
N GLY A 167 21.97 -64.39 -34.07
CA GLY A 167 23.01 -63.99 -35.04
C GLY A 167 23.32 -62.49 -35.11
N ALA A 168 24.54 -61.97 -35.10
CA ALA A 168 25.93 -62.43 -34.98
C ALA A 168 26.82 -61.13 -34.95
N PRO A 169 28.11 -61.17 -34.58
CA PRO A 169 28.92 -59.96 -34.36
C PRO A 169 29.66 -59.50 -35.64
N THR A 170 29.81 -58.18 -35.83
CA THR A 170 30.71 -57.61 -36.84
C THR A 170 31.85 -56.81 -36.22
N VAL A 171 33.00 -56.96 -36.87
CA VAL A 171 34.37 -56.75 -36.39
C VAL A 171 34.81 -55.28 -36.50
N ARG A 172 35.81 -54.96 -35.67
CA ARG A 172 36.61 -53.72 -35.60
C ARG A 172 37.14 -53.23 -36.96
N HIS A 173 37.33 -51.93 -37.04
CA HIS A 173 38.56 -51.32 -37.58
C HIS A 173 39.10 -50.31 -36.57
#